data_AF-A0A963S661-F1
#
_entry.id   AF-A0A963S661-F1
#
_cell.length_a   1.000
_cell.length_b   1.000
_cell.length_c   1.000
_cell.angle_alpha   90.00
_cell.angle_beta   90.00
_cell.angle_gamma   90.00
#
_symmetry.space_group_name_H-M   'P 1'
#
loop_
_entity.id
_entity.type
_entity.pdbx_description
1 polymer ?
#
loop_
_entity_poly.entity_id
_entity_poly.type
_entity_poly.pdbx_seq_one_letter_code
_entity_poly.pdbx_strand_id
1 'polypeptide(L)'
;MNRDLFLAILAMDSYNREYGAGIGVTGTSIGNADIISRTSLGIDQATYSGWQAAGFYAIAYDVSGVTGFGATEKVISYRGTYQNGFGGAAPRPAMAYRVAL
;
A
#
# COMPACT_ATOMS: atom_id res chain seq x y z
N MET A 1 -5.18 -19.80 5.30
CA MET A 1 -5.70 -18.41 5.43
C MET A 1 -6.52 -18.09 4.20
N ASN A 2 -7.64 -17.36 4.32
CA ASN A 2 -8.38 -16.89 3.15
C ASN A 2 -7.62 -15.72 2.51
N ARG A 3 -7.30 -15.85 1.22
CA ARG A 3 -6.47 -14.89 0.47
C ARG A 3 -7.12 -13.51 0.40
N ASP A 4 -8.42 -13.44 0.17
CA ASP A 4 -9.15 -12.18 0.02
C ASP A 4 -9.21 -11.41 1.34
N LEU A 5 -9.34 -12.14 2.47
CA LEU A 5 -9.25 -11.54 3.80
C LEU A 5 -7.86 -10.91 4.03
N PHE A 6 -6.78 -11.59 3.64
CA PHE A 6 -5.44 -11.05 3.81
C PHE A 6 -5.20 -9.82 2.92
N LEU A 7 -5.66 -9.84 1.67
CA LEU A 7 -5.62 -8.67 0.78
C LEU A 7 -6.41 -7.49 1.36
N ALA A 8 -7.57 -7.73 1.98
CA ALA A 8 -8.34 -6.69 2.66
C ALA A 8 -7.58 -6.08 3.86
N ILE A 9 -6.83 -6.89 4.61
CA ILE A 9 -5.96 -6.42 5.70
C ILE A 9 -4.85 -5.52 5.14
N LEU A 10 -4.16 -5.94 4.07
CA LEU A 10 -3.09 -5.15 3.45
C LEU A 10 -3.62 -3.82 2.86
N ALA A 11 -4.84 -3.84 2.30
CA ALA A 11 -5.52 -2.63 1.86
C ALA A 11 -5.77 -1.66 3.04
N MET A 12 -6.29 -2.16 4.17
CA MET A 12 -6.51 -1.33 5.38
C MET A 12 -5.21 -0.80 5.98
N ASP A 13 -4.14 -1.59 5.97
CA ASP A 13 -2.83 -1.15 6.44
C ASP A 13 -2.29 0.01 5.59
N SER A 14 -2.41 -0.10 4.25
CA SER A 14 -2.04 0.98 3.35
C SER A 14 -2.86 2.26 3.53
N TYR A 15 -3.99 2.22 4.27
CA TYR A 15 -4.77 3.40 4.66
C TYR A 15 -4.28 4.08 5.94
N ASN A 16 -3.64 3.31 6.82
CA ASN A 16 -3.23 3.76 8.15
C ASN A 16 -1.71 3.90 8.29
N ARG A 17 -0.98 3.86 7.18
CA ARG A 17 0.46 4.18 7.17
C ARG A 17 0.75 5.54 6.56
N GLU A 18 1.79 6.16 7.11
CA GLU A 18 2.38 7.41 6.63
C GLU A 18 1.39 8.58 6.59
N TYR A 19 1.56 9.51 5.66
CA TYR A 19 0.81 10.78 5.62
C TYR A 19 -0.69 10.60 5.40
N GLY A 20 -1.52 11.38 6.08
CA GLY A 20 -2.98 11.27 5.92
C GLY A 20 -3.57 9.96 6.44
N ALA A 21 -2.82 9.22 7.26
CA ALA A 21 -3.33 8.08 8.02
C ALA A 21 -4.30 8.54 9.11
N GLY A 22 -5.39 7.81 9.30
CA GLY A 22 -6.33 8.04 10.41
C GLY A 22 -5.80 7.51 11.76
N ILE A 23 -4.90 6.53 11.73
CA ILE A 23 -4.28 5.89 12.89
C ILE A 23 -2.80 5.70 12.57
N GLY A 24 -1.89 5.95 13.50
CA GLY A 24 -0.45 5.74 13.29
C GLY A 24 -0.07 4.26 13.41
N VAL A 25 0.18 3.58 12.29
CA VAL A 25 0.70 2.21 12.28
C VAL A 25 2.23 2.22 12.12
N THR A 26 2.93 1.54 13.03
CA THR A 26 4.40 1.42 13.04
C THR A 26 4.85 0.00 12.68
N GLY A 27 6.17 -0.22 12.53
CA GLY A 27 6.76 -1.50 12.16
C GLY A 27 6.85 -1.72 10.64
N THR A 28 7.52 -2.81 10.23
CA THR A 28 7.82 -3.12 8.82
C THR A 28 7.17 -4.41 8.32
N SER A 29 6.26 -5.00 9.09
CA SER A 29 5.60 -6.26 8.75
C SER A 29 4.18 -6.35 9.29
N ILE A 30 3.38 -7.21 8.66
CA ILE A 30 1.99 -7.50 9.03
C ILE A 30 1.81 -9.02 8.96
N GLY A 31 1.79 -9.67 10.13
CA GLY A 31 1.86 -11.13 10.19
C GLY A 31 3.15 -11.63 9.54
N ASN A 32 3.02 -12.47 8.50
CA ASN A 32 4.14 -13.03 7.74
C ASN A 32 4.45 -12.26 6.44
N ALA A 33 3.83 -11.10 6.23
CA ALA A 33 4.12 -10.22 5.10
C ALA A 33 5.07 -9.10 5.53
N ASP A 34 6.11 -8.86 4.74
CA ASP A 34 7.10 -7.82 5.00
C ASP A 34 6.93 -6.66 4.02
N ILE A 35 7.05 -5.43 4.53
CA ILE A 35 7.02 -4.23 3.70
C ILE A 35 8.31 -4.14 2.91
N ILE A 36 8.19 -3.98 1.60
CA ILE A 36 9.30 -3.66 0.73
C ILE A 36 9.49 -2.14 0.74
N SER A 37 10.69 -1.70 1.14
CA SER A 37 11.00 -0.28 1.21
C SER A 37 10.92 0.37 -0.18
N ARG A 38 10.31 1.56 -0.24
CA ARG A 38 10.32 2.40 -1.45
C ARG A 38 11.75 2.68 -1.95
N THR A 39 12.69 2.86 -1.03
CA THR A 39 14.09 3.16 -1.37
C THR A 39 14.79 1.96 -2.01
N SER A 40 14.46 0.73 -1.59
CA SER A 40 14.96 -0.48 -2.25
C SER A 40 14.38 -0.70 -3.65
N LEU A 41 13.24 -0.07 -3.95
CA LEU A 41 12.64 -0.04 -5.28
C LEU A 41 13.14 1.13 -6.15
N GLY A 42 14.13 1.90 -5.68
CA GLY A 42 14.67 3.06 -6.40
C GLY A 42 13.74 4.28 -6.43
N ILE A 43 12.69 4.31 -5.61
CA ILE A 43 11.78 5.45 -5.50
C ILE A 43 12.40 6.46 -4.53
N ASP A 44 12.83 7.60 -5.07
CA ASP A 44 13.42 8.68 -4.29
C ASP A 44 12.37 9.57 -3.60
N GLN A 45 12.86 10.46 -2.73
CA GLN A 45 12.00 11.35 -1.97
C GLN A 45 11.26 12.35 -2.86
N ALA A 46 11.85 12.78 -3.98
CA ALA A 46 11.22 13.71 -4.91
C ALA A 46 9.99 13.07 -5.57
N THR A 47 10.14 11.84 -6.07
CA THR A 47 9.05 11.03 -6.63
C THR A 47 7.96 10.79 -5.60
N TYR A 48 8.33 10.38 -4.40
CA TYR A 48 7.38 10.13 -3.32
C TYR A 48 6.64 11.39 -2.87
N SER A 49 7.29 12.56 -2.89
CA SER A 49 6.65 13.85 -2.61
C SER A 49 5.67 14.25 -3.71
N GLY A 50 5.98 13.94 -4.98
CA GLY A 50 5.06 14.12 -6.10
C GLY A 50 3.79 13.28 -5.97
N TRP A 51 3.93 12.03 -5.52
CA TRP A 51 2.78 11.15 -5.23
C TRP A 51 1.91 11.69 -4.10
N GLN A 52 2.55 12.17 -3.02
CA GLN A 52 1.87 12.87 -1.93
C GLN A 52 1.07 14.09 -2.41
N ALA A 53 1.67 14.95 -3.22
CA ALA A 53 1.01 16.13 -3.77
C ALA A 53 -0.17 15.77 -4.68
N ALA A 54 -0.07 14.66 -5.41
CA ALA A 54 -1.15 14.08 -6.20
C ALA A 54 -2.20 13.34 -5.34
N GLY A 55 -1.99 13.22 -4.02
CA GLY A 55 -2.87 12.51 -3.10
C GLY A 55 -2.86 11.00 -3.28
N PHE A 56 -1.79 10.42 -3.83
CA PHE A 56 -1.63 8.99 -4.10
C PHE A 56 -0.58 8.36 -3.20
N TYR A 57 -0.89 7.25 -2.54
CA TYR A 57 0.04 6.47 -1.72
C TYR A 57 0.03 5.01 -2.14
N ALA A 58 1.20 4.37 -2.18
CA ALA A 58 1.33 2.94 -2.41
C ALA A 58 2.41 2.32 -1.53
N ILE A 59 2.23 1.04 -1.22
CA ILE A 59 3.13 0.22 -0.43
C ILE A 59 3.19 -1.18 -1.02
N ALA A 60 4.39 -1.75 -1.09
CA ALA A 60 4.62 -3.09 -1.60
C ALA A 60 4.91 -4.05 -0.44
N TYR A 61 4.43 -5.29 -0.57
CA TYR A 61 4.62 -6.35 0.42
C TYR A 61 5.23 -7.58 -0.24
N ASP A 62 6.19 -8.18 0.45
CA ASP A 62 6.58 -9.56 0.24
C ASP A 62 5.62 -10.47 0.99
N VAL A 63 4.87 -11.30 0.26
CA VAL A 63 3.89 -12.23 0.85
C VAL A 63 4.33 -13.69 0.70
N SER A 64 5.60 -13.92 0.36
CA SER A 64 6.17 -15.27 0.21
C SER A 64 6.04 -16.15 1.46
N GLY A 65 6.05 -15.53 2.65
CA GLY A 65 5.84 -16.20 3.94
C GLY A 65 4.36 -16.44 4.32
N VAL A 66 3.41 -16.00 3.49
CA VAL A 66 1.97 -16.03 3.82
C VAL A 66 1.29 -17.23 3.16
N THR A 67 0.70 -18.11 3.96
CA THR A 67 -0.05 -19.26 3.45
C THR A 67 -1.20 -18.83 2.53
N GLY A 68 -1.19 -19.28 1.28
CA GLY A 68 -2.19 -18.94 0.26
C GLY A 68 -1.69 -18.00 -0.85
N PHE A 69 -0.43 -17.54 -0.75
CA PHE A 69 0.27 -16.79 -1.78
C PHE A 69 1.45 -17.61 -2.35
N GLY A 70 1.92 -17.26 -3.54
CA GLY A 70 3.09 -17.88 -4.15
C GLY A 70 4.39 -17.52 -3.43
N ALA A 71 5.38 -18.41 -3.50
CA ALA A 71 6.70 -18.24 -2.83
C ALA A 71 7.52 -17.03 -3.32
N THR A 72 7.16 -16.44 -4.45
CA THR A 72 7.78 -15.21 -4.99
C THR A 72 6.77 -14.08 -5.13
N GLU A 73 5.53 -14.27 -4.68
CA GLU A 73 4.44 -13.35 -4.95
C GLU A 73 4.62 -12.04 -4.15
N LYS A 74 4.32 -10.93 -4.82
CA LYS A 74 4.33 -9.58 -4.25
C LYS A 74 2.95 -8.96 -4.40
N VAL A 75 2.59 -8.14 -3.42
CA VAL A 75 1.31 -7.42 -3.42
C VAL A 75 1.60 -5.93 -3.28
N ILE A 76 0.94 -5.13 -4.10
CA ILE A 76 0.95 -3.67 -3.95
C ILE A 76 -0.42 -3.24 -3.44
N SER A 77 -0.44 -2.51 -2.34
CA SER A 77 -1.64 -1.84 -1.84
C SER A 77 -1.51 -0.34 -2.02
N TYR A 78 -2.57 0.30 -2.49
CA TYR A 78 -2.57 1.73 -2.75
C TYR A 78 -3.87 2.39 -2.34
N ARG A 79 -3.77 3.68 -1.99
CA ARG A 79 -4.89 4.61 -1.81
C ARG A 79 -4.64 5.85 -2.68
N GLY A 80 -5.71 6.53 -3.05
CA GLY A 80 -5.59 7.78 -3.79
C GLY A 80 -6.77 8.69 -3.50
N THR A 81 -6.60 10.01 -3.56
CA THR A 81 -7.72 10.94 -3.67
C THR A 81 -7.83 11.38 -5.11
N TYR A 82 -9.02 11.29 -5.72
CA TYR A 82 -9.22 11.99 -6.98
C TYR A 82 -9.57 13.45 -6.70
N GLN A 83 -8.99 14.36 -7.48
CA GLN A 83 -9.48 15.73 -7.55
C GLN A 83 -10.73 15.72 -8.43
N ASN A 84 -11.93 15.84 -7.86
CA ASN A 84 -13.07 16.19 -8.67
C ASN A 84 -12.84 17.60 -9.21
N GLY A 85 -13.04 17.82 -10.52
CA GLY A 85 -12.95 19.12 -11.19
C GLY A 85 -13.90 20.21 -10.66
N PHE A 86 -14.53 19.98 -9.51
CA PHE A 86 -15.40 20.89 -8.76
C PHE A 86 -14.91 21.06 -7.31
N GLY A 87 -13.60 21.19 -7.09
CA GLY A 87 -13.04 21.76 -5.85
C GLY A 87 -13.12 20.90 -4.58
N GLY A 88 -13.42 19.60 -4.69
CA GLY A 88 -13.43 18.68 -3.55
C GLY A 88 -12.56 17.45 -3.81
N ALA A 89 -11.50 17.26 -3.03
CA ALA A 89 -10.75 16.01 -3.01
C ALA A 89 -11.59 14.95 -2.28
N ALA A 90 -11.92 13.84 -2.96
CA ALA A 90 -12.59 12.72 -2.34
C ALA A 90 -11.65 11.50 -2.29
N PRO A 91 -11.54 10.80 -1.13
CA PRO A 91 -10.69 9.62 -1.00
C PRO A 91 -11.26 8.42 -1.77
N ARG A 92 -10.40 7.72 -2.52
CA ARG A 92 -10.68 6.38 -3.10
C ARG A 92 -10.35 5.31 -2.07
N PRO A 93 -11.20 4.29 -1.90
CA PRO A 93 -10.92 3.16 -1.01
C PRO A 93 -9.60 2.48 -1.39
N ALA A 94 -8.91 1.90 -0.40
CA ALA A 94 -7.66 1.21 -0.69
C ALA A 94 -7.92 -0.07 -1.47
N MET A 95 -6.98 -0.38 -2.34
CA MET A 95 -7.00 -1.58 -3.15
C MET A 95 -5.65 -2.27 -3.04
N ALA A 96 -5.68 -3.58 -2.78
CA ALA A 96 -4.52 -4.46 -2.80
C ALA A 96 -4.60 -5.37 -4.03
N TYR A 97 -3.57 -5.36 -4.87
CA TYR A 97 -3.50 -6.20 -6.07
C TYR A 97 -2.15 -6.91 -6.16
N ARG A 98 -2.16 -8.11 -6.75
CA ARG A 98 -0.95 -8.91 -7.01
C ARG A 98 -0.11 -8.25 -8.09
N VAL A 99 1.21 -8.22 -7.96
CA VAL A 99 2.07 -7.76 -9.05
C VAL A 99 3.17 -8.80 -9.26
N ALA A 100 3.35 -9.23 -10.50
CA ALA A 100 4.54 -9.96 -10.92
C ALA A 100 5.60 -8.90 -11.22
N LEU A 101 6.60 -8.78 -10.35
CA LEU A 101 7.78 -7.93 -10.53
C LEU A 101 8.90 -8.76 -11.13
#